data_AF-A0A4W5R5N8-F1
#
_entry.id   AF-A0A4W5R5N8-F1
#
_cell.length_a   1.000
_cell.length_b   1.000
_cell.length_c   1.000
_cell.angle_alpha   90.00
_cell.angle_beta   90.00
_cell.angle_gamma   90.00
#
_symmetry.space_group_name_H-M   'P 1'
#
loop_
_entity.id
_entity.type
_entity.pdbx_description
1 polymer ?
#
loop_
_entity_poly.entity_id
_entity_poly.type
_entity_poly.pdbx_seq_one_letter_code
_entity_poly.pdbx_strand_id
1 'polypeptide(L)'
;MVRGSKEGSNGALHLMRSLIRPAQTTIYKVLMAEGRFNIFLFLMESAGLTELLKQEGSYTVFAPTDEAFAGLTEQDITLLAS
;
A
#
# COMPACT_ATOMS: atom_id res chain seq x y z
N MET A 1 4.39 20.35 5.43
CA MET A 1 5.13 21.32 4.60
C MET A 1 6.23 21.93 5.46
N VAL A 2 7.49 21.79 5.06
CA VAL A 2 8.60 22.41 5.82
C VAL A 2 8.54 23.92 5.60
N ARG A 3 8.64 24.73 6.66
CA ARG A 3 8.71 26.20 6.52
C ARG A 3 9.94 26.56 5.68
N GLY A 4 9.76 27.43 4.69
CA GLY A 4 10.87 27.97 3.89
C GLY A 4 10.70 27.94 2.37
N SER A 5 9.46 27.79 1.86
CA SER A 5 9.18 28.04 0.44
C SER A 5 9.60 29.45 0.05
N LYS A 6 10.21 29.62 -1.12
CA LYS A 6 10.59 30.92 -1.68
C LYS A 6 10.09 31.05 -3.10
N GLU A 7 9.53 32.20 -3.44
CA GLU A 7 9.07 32.53 -4.79
C GLU A 7 9.97 33.63 -5.37
N GLY A 8 10.36 33.49 -6.62
CA GLY A 8 11.13 34.46 -7.39
C GLY A 8 10.40 34.82 -8.69
N SER A 9 10.96 35.73 -9.46
CA SER A 9 10.33 36.28 -10.68
C SER A 9 10.04 35.23 -11.77
N ASN A 10 10.61 34.02 -11.66
CA ASN A 10 10.50 32.95 -12.66
C ASN A 10 10.18 31.57 -12.07
N GLY A 11 9.76 31.47 -10.80
CA GLY A 11 9.39 30.19 -10.22
C GLY A 11 9.40 30.15 -8.69
N ALA A 12 9.09 28.98 -8.14
CA ALA A 12 9.06 28.75 -6.71
C ALA A 12 9.95 27.56 -6.31
N LEU A 13 10.59 27.67 -5.16
CA LEU A 13 11.37 26.62 -4.52
C LEU A 13 10.63 26.14 -3.27
N HIS A 14 10.35 24.84 -3.22
CA HIS A 14 9.72 24.18 -2.08
C HIS A 14 10.68 23.22 -1.41
N LEU A 15 10.95 23.46 -0.12
CA LEU A 15 11.77 22.57 0.69
C LEU A 15 10.96 21.31 1.02
N MET A 16 11.45 20.16 0.56
CA MET A 16 10.91 18.85 0.87
C MET A 16 11.81 18.15 1.90
N ARG A 17 11.20 17.38 2.81
CA ARG A 17 11.93 16.62 3.82
C ARG A 17 12.68 15.42 3.22
N SER A 18 12.17 14.87 2.13
CA SER A 18 12.65 13.65 1.51
C SER A 18 12.65 13.78 0.00
N LEU A 19 13.42 12.92 -0.66
CA LEU A 19 13.42 12.79 -2.10
C LEU A 19 12.04 12.31 -2.59
N ILE A 20 11.53 12.93 -3.65
CA ILE A 20 10.29 12.50 -4.30
C ILE A 20 10.58 11.19 -5.04
N ARG A 21 9.86 10.13 -4.69
CA ARG A 21 9.87 8.85 -5.40
C ARG A 21 8.51 8.68 -6.07
N PRO A 22 8.40 8.89 -7.40
CA PRO A 22 7.13 8.71 -8.08
C PRO A 22 6.71 7.24 -7.99
N ALA A 23 5.42 7.01 -7.70
CA ALA A 23 4.86 5.68 -7.74
C ALA A 23 4.86 5.19 -9.21
N GLN A 24 5.38 4.00 -9.45
CA GLN A 24 5.49 3.42 -10.81
C GLN A 24 4.43 2.37 -11.10
N THR A 25 3.83 1.78 -10.05
CA THR A 25 2.94 0.62 -10.16
C THR A 25 1.80 0.70 -9.14
N THR A 26 0.78 -0.12 -9.36
CA THR A 26 -0.39 -0.23 -8.48
C THR A 26 -0.07 -0.99 -7.20
N ILE A 27 -0.90 -0.82 -6.18
CA ILE A 27 -0.76 -1.48 -4.87
C ILE A 27 -0.66 -3.00 -5.05
N TYR A 28 -1.51 -3.58 -5.90
CA TYR A 28 -1.48 -5.00 -6.20
C TYR A 28 -0.11 -5.48 -6.72
N LYS A 29 0.51 -4.74 -7.66
CA LYS A 29 1.82 -5.11 -8.21
C LYS A 29 2.94 -4.98 -7.19
N VAL A 30 2.88 -4.00 -6.30
CA VAL A 30 3.86 -3.84 -5.21
C VAL A 30 3.79 -5.03 -4.25
N LEU A 31 2.59 -5.42 -3.82
CA LEU A 31 2.40 -6.55 -2.91
C LEU A 31 2.87 -7.88 -3.54
N MET A 32 2.54 -8.10 -4.81
CA MET A 32 2.99 -9.27 -5.57
C MET A 32 4.52 -9.33 -5.72
N ALA A 33 5.18 -8.19 -5.94
CA ALA A 33 6.63 -8.13 -6.12
C ALA A 33 7.41 -8.40 -4.82
N GLU A 34 6.81 -8.09 -3.67
CA GLU A 34 7.47 -8.22 -2.36
C GLU A 34 7.34 -9.63 -1.78
N GLY A 35 6.33 -10.41 -2.18
CA GLY A 35 6.22 -11.85 -1.89
C GLY A 35 5.99 -12.24 -0.43
N ARG A 36 5.80 -11.26 0.49
CA ARG A 36 5.57 -11.47 1.94
C ARG A 36 4.12 -11.20 2.36
N PHE A 37 3.20 -11.08 1.40
CA PHE A 37 1.81 -10.71 1.60
C PHE A 37 0.86 -11.73 0.97
N ASN A 38 1.27 -12.99 0.87
CA ASN A 38 0.51 -14.02 0.16
C ASN A 38 -0.83 -14.31 0.84
N ILE A 39 -0.83 -14.40 2.19
CA ILE A 39 -2.06 -14.64 2.97
C ILE A 39 -3.02 -13.46 2.80
N PHE A 40 -2.50 -12.24 2.86
CA PHE A 40 -3.30 -11.03 2.66
C PHE A 40 -3.92 -10.97 1.26
N LEU A 41 -3.15 -11.29 0.21
CA LEU A 41 -3.65 -11.31 -1.17
C LEU A 41 -4.75 -12.36 -1.35
N PHE A 42 -4.59 -13.54 -0.76
CA PHE A 42 -5.62 -14.59 -0.77
C PHE A 42 -6.92 -14.12 -0.12
N LEU A 43 -6.85 -13.49 1.06
CA LEU A 43 -8.04 -12.95 1.74
C LEU A 43 -8.72 -11.86 0.92
N MET A 44 -7.94 -10.99 0.26
CA MET A 44 -8.49 -9.95 -0.62
C MET A 44 -9.17 -10.53 -1.86
N GLU A 45 -8.67 -11.66 -2.37
CA GLU A 45 -9.31 -12.41 -3.45
C GLU A 45 -10.61 -13.06 -2.99
N SER A 46 -10.62 -13.72 -1.84
CA SER A 46 -11.83 -14.29 -1.23
C SER A 46 -12.90 -13.21 -0.96
N ALA A 47 -12.47 -12.02 -0.52
CA ALA A 47 -13.36 -10.88 -0.28
C ALA A 47 -13.81 -10.14 -1.57
N GLY A 48 -13.28 -10.51 -2.74
CA GLY A 48 -13.61 -9.84 -4.01
C GLY A 48 -13.06 -8.41 -4.14
N LEU A 49 -12.08 -8.02 -3.32
CA LEU A 49 -11.50 -6.68 -3.27
C LEU A 49 -10.25 -6.52 -4.16
N THR A 50 -9.82 -7.58 -4.85
CA THR A 50 -8.66 -7.55 -5.74
C THR A 50 -8.77 -6.48 -6.83
N GLU A 51 -9.96 -6.26 -7.38
CA GLU A 51 -10.16 -5.24 -8.42
C GLU A 51 -9.94 -3.82 -7.86
N LEU A 52 -10.29 -3.59 -6.60
CA LEU A 52 -10.06 -2.32 -5.91
C LEU A 52 -8.55 -2.04 -5.78
N LEU A 53 -7.74 -3.08 -5.52
CA LEU A 53 -6.27 -2.97 -5.43
C LEU A 53 -5.58 -2.75 -6.78
N LYS A 54 -6.24 -3.11 -7.88
CA LYS A 54 -5.76 -2.89 -9.25
C LYS A 54 -6.19 -1.54 -9.81
N GLN A 55 -7.32 -1.01 -9.37
CA GLN A 55 -7.84 0.27 -9.81
C GLN A 55 -6.97 1.42 -9.33
N GLU A 56 -6.84 2.44 -10.18
CA GLU A 56 -6.19 3.69 -9.81
C GLU A 56 -7.08 4.46 -8.83
N GLY A 57 -6.51 4.86 -7.70
CA GLY A 57 -7.23 5.58 -6.67
C GLY A 57 -6.35 5.91 -5.47
N SER A 58 -6.82 6.84 -4.65
CA SER A 58 -6.15 7.20 -3.40
C SER A 58 -6.63 6.29 -2.27
N TYR A 59 -5.92 5.19 -2.08
CA TYR A 59 -6.19 4.24 -1.00
C TYR A 59 -5.05 4.21 0.00
N THR A 60 -5.39 4.00 1.27
CA THR A 60 -4.42 3.70 2.32
C THR A 60 -4.70 2.27 2.79
N VAL A 61 -3.85 1.34 2.38
CA VAL A 61 -4.00 -0.09 2.70
C VAL A 61 -2.98 -0.45 3.77
N PHE A 62 -3.46 -0.98 4.88
CA PHE A 62 -2.62 -1.62 5.89
C PHE A 62 -2.50 -3.10 5.51
N ALA A 63 -1.41 -3.45 4.81
CA ALA A 63 -1.15 -4.82 4.39
C ALA A 63 -0.34 -5.57 5.48
N PRO A 64 -0.95 -6.46 6.28
CA PRO A 64 -0.23 -7.34 7.20
C PRO A 64 0.65 -8.32 6.43
N THR A 65 1.88 -8.51 6.91
CA THR A 65 2.80 -9.54 6.37
C THR A 65 2.34 -10.94 6.76
N ASP A 66 2.82 -11.96 6.05
CA ASP A 66 2.53 -13.36 6.36
C ASP A 66 2.93 -13.72 7.81
N GLU A 67 4.00 -13.12 8.33
CA GLU A 67 4.42 -13.25 9.74
C GLU A 67 3.39 -12.69 10.74
N ALA A 68 2.64 -11.66 10.37
CA ALA A 68 1.60 -11.11 11.24
C ALA A 68 0.43 -12.09 11.42
N PHE A 69 0.25 -13.03 10.48
CA PHE A 69 -0.72 -14.12 10.60
C PHE A 69 -0.19 -15.34 11.36
N ALA A 70 1.11 -15.42 11.66
CA ALA A 70 1.70 -16.58 12.33
C ALA A 70 1.16 -16.82 13.75
N GLY A 71 0.58 -15.79 14.38
CA GLY A 71 -0.07 -15.91 15.70
C GLY A 71 -1.56 -16.28 15.65
N LEU A 72 -2.15 -16.38 14.46
CA LEU A 72 -3.56 -16.73 14.28
C LEU A 72 -3.70 -18.23 14.00
N THR A 73 -4.80 -18.83 14.48
CA THR A 73 -5.09 -20.23 14.18
C THR A 73 -5.66 -20.36 12.76
N GLU A 74 -5.56 -21.54 12.14
CA GLU A 74 -6.17 -21.80 10.82
C GLU A 74 -7.69 -21.58 10.83
N GLN A 75 -8.34 -21.75 11.99
CA GLN A 75 -9.76 -21.45 12.18
C GLN A 75 -10.04 -19.95 12.08
N ASP A 76 -9.19 -19.11 12.66
CA ASP A 76 -9.31 -17.65 12.59
C ASP A 76 -9.12 -17.15 11.15
N ILE A 77 -8.17 -17.72 10.42
CA ILE A 77 -7.92 -17.37 9.01
C ILE A 77 -9.12 -17.80 8.13
N THR A 78 -9.70 -18.97 8.40
CA THR A 78 -10.88 -19.46 7.68
C THR A 78 -12.10 -18.57 7.94
N LEU A 79 -12.28 -18.10 9.18
CA LEU A 79 -13.34 -17.15 9.54
C LEU A 79 -13.21 -15.80 8.82
N LEU A 80 -11.99 -15.36 8.51
CA LEU A 80 -11.75 -14.13 7.74
C LEU A 80 -12.04 -14.31 6.25
N ALA A 81 -12.06 -15.54 5.76
CA ALA A 81 -12.31 -15.87 4.36
C ALA A 81 -13.78 -16.21 4.06
N SER A 82 -14.61 -16.44 5.08
CA SER A 82 -16.05 -16.75 4.99
C SER A 82 -16.92 -15.51 5.11
#